data_AF-A0A0I9S7K8-F1
#
_entry.id   AF-A0A0I9S7K8-F1
#
_cell.length_a   1.000
_cell.length_b   1.000
_cell.length_c   1.000
_cell.angle_alpha   90.00
_cell.angle_beta   90.00
_cell.angle_gamma   90.00
#
_symmetry.space_group_name_H-M   'P 1'
#
loop_
_entity.id
_entity.type
_entity.pdbx_description
1 polymer ?
#
loop_
_entity_poly.entity_id
_entity_poly.type
_entity_poly.pdbx_seq_one_letter_code
_entity_poly.pdbx_strand_id
1 'polypeptide(L)'
;MLAESWRLHYRSPAAKWEAYGLPIGNGRLGAVLRGDIARDVVQFNENSLWAGSNNYDNGLCGVADDVFDTSMHGFGRYLDFGRVTISFADLDESTVSGYERALDLRHAVA
;
A
#
# COMPACT_ATOMS: atom_id res chain seq x y z
N MET A 1 -32.92 11.17 -11.47
CA MET A 1 -31.49 11.19 -11.82
C MET A 1 -30.75 10.61 -10.61
N LEU A 2 -30.24 9.39 -10.70
CA LEU A 2 -29.46 8.82 -9.60
C LEU A 2 -28.07 9.48 -9.65
N ALA A 3 -27.65 10.13 -8.58
CA ALA A 3 -26.31 10.70 -8.49
C ALA A 3 -25.30 9.55 -8.52
N GLU A 4 -24.43 9.52 -9.53
CA GLU A 4 -23.31 8.58 -9.56
C GLU A 4 -22.40 8.86 -8.36
N SER A 5 -22.25 7.87 -7.48
CA SER A 5 -21.32 7.94 -6.36
C SER A 5 -19.92 7.53 -6.86
N TRP A 6 -19.00 8.49 -6.91
CA TRP A 6 -17.59 8.27 -7.28
C TRP A 6 -16.77 7.80 -6.08
N ARG A 7 -17.33 6.87 -5.30
CA ARG A 7 -16.75 6.39 -4.05
C ARG A 7 -16.68 4.89 -4.04
N LEU A 8 -15.50 4.37 -3.72
CA LEU A 8 -15.37 3.01 -3.21
C LEU A 8 -15.74 3.08 -1.72
N HIS A 9 -16.80 2.41 -1.30
CA HIS A 9 -17.35 2.54 0.06
C HIS A 9 -17.44 1.16 0.73
N TYR A 10 -17.05 1.11 2.00
CA TYR A 10 -17.02 -0.12 2.79
C TYR A 10 -17.52 0.16 4.22
N ARG A 11 -18.22 -0.83 4.79
CA ARG A 11 -18.76 -0.79 6.16
C ARG A 11 -17.96 -1.62 7.15
N SER A 12 -16.75 -2.03 6.77
CA SER A 12 -15.82 -2.76 7.62
C SER A 12 -14.37 -2.43 7.25
N PRO A 13 -13.43 -2.60 8.19
CA PRO A 13 -12.00 -2.50 7.90
C PRO A 13 -11.55 -3.46 6.79
N ALA A 14 -10.41 -3.16 6.17
CA ALA A 14 -9.86 -3.99 5.11
C ALA A 14 -9.34 -5.34 5.64
N ALA A 15 -10.03 -6.44 5.31
CA ALA A 15 -9.61 -7.79 5.71
C ALA A 15 -8.27 -8.23 5.08
N LYS A 16 -7.96 -7.72 3.88
CA LYS A 16 -6.72 -7.98 3.14
C LYS A 16 -6.25 -6.70 2.47
N TRP A 17 -4.95 -6.44 2.53
CA TRP A 17 -4.32 -5.22 2.04
C TRP A 17 -4.53 -5.07 0.52
N GLU A 18 -4.21 -6.10 -0.25
CA GLU A 18 -4.24 -6.09 -1.72
C GLU A 18 -5.65 -6.02 -2.32
N ALA A 19 -6.66 -6.52 -1.60
CA ALA A 19 -8.01 -6.65 -2.13
C ALA A 19 -8.94 -5.51 -1.68
N TYR A 20 -8.72 -4.98 -0.47
CA TYR A 20 -9.67 -4.07 0.18
C TYR A 20 -9.05 -2.79 0.71
N GLY A 21 -7.74 -2.60 0.60
CA GLY A 21 -7.10 -1.34 0.99
C GLY A 21 -7.54 -0.16 0.09
N LEU A 22 -7.49 1.05 0.62
CA LEU A 22 -7.79 2.28 -0.15
C LEU A 22 -6.47 2.94 -0.57
N PRO A 23 -6.08 2.86 -1.86
CA PRO A 23 -4.84 3.48 -2.33
C PRO A 23 -5.01 4.97 -2.56
N ILE A 24 -4.03 5.75 -2.10
CA ILE A 24 -3.85 7.17 -2.42
C ILE A 24 -2.42 7.42 -2.86
N GLY A 25 -2.18 8.50 -3.61
CA GLY A 25 -0.83 8.87 -4.02
C GLY A 25 -0.76 10.14 -4.84
N ASN A 26 0.45 10.67 -4.97
CA ASN A 26 0.73 11.89 -5.74
C ASN A 26 1.71 11.65 -6.90
N GLY A 27 1.85 10.40 -7.33
CA GLY A 27 2.79 9.97 -8.38
C GLY A 27 4.22 9.70 -7.88
N ARG A 28 4.61 10.25 -6.73
CA ARG A 28 5.91 9.96 -6.07
C ARG A 28 5.73 9.10 -4.82
N LEU A 29 4.91 9.58 -3.89
CA LEU A 29 4.52 8.86 -2.69
C LEU A 29 3.18 8.18 -2.92
N GLY A 30 3.00 7.02 -2.31
CA GLY A 30 1.75 6.28 -2.28
C GLY A 30 1.49 5.70 -0.90
N ALA A 31 0.23 5.47 -0.57
CA ALA A 31 -0.17 4.79 0.65
C ALA A 31 -1.43 3.96 0.42
N VAL A 32 -1.59 2.92 1.23
CA VAL A 32 -2.78 2.08 1.24
C VAL A 32 -3.31 2.02 2.68
N LEU A 33 -4.54 2.50 2.86
CA LEU A 33 -5.20 2.58 4.16
C LEU A 33 -6.07 1.33 4.39
N ARG A 34 -6.01 0.75 5.60
CA ARG A 34 -6.88 -0.37 5.99
C ARG A 34 -8.13 0.07 6.76
N GLY A 35 -7.99 1.07 7.62
CA GLY A 35 -9.06 1.63 8.45
C GLY A 35 -9.38 0.77 9.67
N ASP A 36 -8.43 0.05 10.26
CA ASP A 36 -8.74 -0.78 11.45
C ASP A 36 -9.09 0.08 12.67
N ILE A 37 -10.05 -0.39 13.47
CA ILE A 37 -10.66 0.40 14.55
C ILE A 37 -9.69 0.69 15.70
N ALA A 38 -9.08 -0.34 16.28
CA ALA A 38 -8.21 -0.20 17.44
C ALA A 38 -6.78 0.21 17.05
N ARG A 39 -6.31 -0.33 15.93
CA ARG A 39 -4.92 -0.21 15.48
C ARG A 39 -4.83 -0.21 13.96
N ASP A 40 -4.92 0.97 13.38
CA ASP A 40 -4.85 1.13 11.94
C ASP A 40 -3.41 1.02 11.41
N VAL A 41 -3.28 0.50 10.20
CA VAL A 41 -2.03 0.36 9.48
C VAL A 41 -2.16 1.06 8.14
N VAL A 42 -1.32 2.08 7.96
CA VAL A 42 -1.13 2.74 6.68
C VAL A 42 0.20 2.28 6.13
N GLN A 43 0.15 1.37 5.15
CA GLN A 43 1.34 1.03 4.36
C GLN A 43 1.63 2.21 3.43
N PHE A 44 2.91 2.56 3.27
CA PHE A 44 3.30 3.67 2.41
C PHE A 44 4.57 3.33 1.64
N ASN A 45 4.72 3.96 0.48
CA ASN A 45 5.83 3.76 -0.45
C ASN A 45 6.32 5.08 -1.06
N GLU A 46 7.53 5.01 -1.61
CA GLU A 46 8.13 6.03 -2.46
C GLU A 46 8.63 5.38 -3.75
N ASN A 47 8.30 5.96 -4.91
CA ASN A 47 8.42 5.31 -6.21
C ASN A 47 9.86 4.97 -6.64
N SER A 48 10.88 5.59 -6.05
CA SER A 48 12.29 5.41 -6.35
C SER A 48 13.00 4.45 -5.39
N LEU A 49 12.29 3.89 -4.40
CA LEU A 49 12.84 2.88 -3.51
C LEU A 49 12.89 1.50 -4.19
N TRP A 50 14.04 1.19 -4.76
CA TRP A 50 14.31 -0.08 -5.44
C TRP A 50 15.56 -0.75 -4.86
N ALA A 51 15.51 -2.08 -4.79
CA ALA A 51 16.70 -2.92 -4.66
C ALA A 51 17.36 -3.08 -6.04
N GLY A 52 18.61 -3.53 -6.04
CA GLY A 52 19.39 -3.81 -7.24
C GLY A 52 20.69 -3.01 -7.27
N SER A 53 21.58 -3.41 -8.16
CA SER A 53 22.85 -2.73 -8.39
C SER A 53 22.79 -1.86 -9.64
N ASN A 54 23.55 -0.76 -9.62
CA ASN A 54 23.74 0.04 -10.81
C ASN A 54 24.45 -0.79 -11.90
N ASN A 55 23.98 -0.72 -13.14
CA ASN A 55 24.51 -1.48 -14.27
C ASN A 55 24.58 -3.00 -14.03
N TYR A 56 23.57 -3.59 -13.37
CA TYR A 56 23.51 -5.03 -13.17
C TYR A 56 23.51 -5.77 -14.52
N ASP A 57 24.45 -6.71 -14.65
CA ASP A 57 24.60 -7.61 -15.79
C ASP A 57 25.01 -8.99 -15.25
N ASN A 58 24.26 -10.03 -15.63
CA ASN A 58 24.53 -11.40 -15.23
C ASN A 58 25.94 -11.84 -15.60
N GLY A 59 26.38 -11.51 -16.83
CA GLY A 59 27.71 -11.87 -17.32
C GLY A 59 28.84 -11.26 -16.49
N LEU A 60 28.69 -10.01 -16.05
CA LEU A 60 29.67 -9.33 -15.20
C LEU A 60 29.70 -9.90 -13.77
N CYS A 61 28.59 -10.46 -13.30
CA CYS A 61 28.47 -11.10 -11.99
C CYS A 61 28.88 -12.58 -12.00
N GLY A 62 29.28 -13.14 -13.15
CA GLY A 62 29.61 -14.57 -13.28
C GLY A 62 28.39 -15.48 -13.18
N VAL A 63 27.21 -14.95 -13.51
CA VAL A 63 25.92 -15.62 -13.46
C VAL A 63 25.43 -15.85 -14.90
N ALA A 64 24.72 -16.95 -15.16
CA ALA A 64 24.15 -17.22 -16.48
C ALA A 64 23.03 -16.21 -16.83
N ASP A 65 22.90 -15.86 -18.11
CA ASP A 65 21.98 -14.81 -18.57
C ASP A 65 20.49 -15.10 -18.29
N ASP A 66 20.12 -16.37 -18.12
CA ASP A 66 18.76 -16.81 -17.82
C ASP A 66 18.40 -16.80 -16.32
N VAL A 67 19.35 -16.45 -15.45
CA VAL A 67 19.14 -16.36 -14.01
C VAL A 67 18.75 -14.94 -13.62
N PHE A 68 17.59 -14.78 -13.00
CA PHE A 68 17.16 -13.50 -12.43
C PHE A 68 17.53 -13.43 -10.95
N ASP A 69 18.67 -12.81 -10.63
CA ASP A 69 18.98 -12.50 -9.23
C ASP A 69 18.04 -11.39 -8.73
N THR A 70 17.10 -11.76 -7.86
CA THR A 70 16.16 -10.82 -7.24
C THR A 70 16.65 -10.32 -5.87
N SER A 71 17.91 -10.58 -5.51
CA SER A 71 18.55 -10.09 -4.28
C SER A 71 18.71 -8.57 -4.26
N MET A 72 19.21 -8.03 -3.14
CA MET A 72 19.47 -6.60 -2.99
C MET A 72 20.51 -6.05 -3.96
N HIS A 73 21.37 -6.90 -4.51
CA HIS A 73 22.45 -6.53 -5.42
C HIS A 73 22.24 -7.06 -6.85
N GLY A 74 21.11 -7.72 -7.09
CA GLY A 74 20.78 -8.35 -8.36
C GLY A 74 20.15 -7.40 -9.38
N PHE A 75 19.33 -7.98 -10.26
CA PHE A 75 18.49 -7.30 -11.27
C PHE A 75 17.58 -6.24 -10.64
N GLY A 76 17.22 -6.44 -9.37
CA GLY A 76 16.46 -5.49 -8.58
C GLY A 76 14.98 -5.83 -8.49
N ARG A 77 14.32 -5.13 -7.56
CA ARG A 77 12.88 -5.23 -7.33
C ARG A 77 12.39 -3.98 -6.60
N TYR A 78 11.12 -3.63 -6.83
CA TYR A 78 10.49 -2.57 -6.07
C TYR A 78 10.34 -2.99 -4.61
N LEU A 79 10.63 -2.07 -3.69
CA LEU A 79 10.58 -2.35 -2.27
C LEU A 79 9.36 -1.70 -1.64
N ASP A 80 8.84 -2.37 -0.61
CA ASP A 80 7.97 -1.74 0.36
C ASP A 80 8.80 -0.80 1.24
N PHE A 81 8.40 0.46 1.34
CA PHE A 81 9.07 1.42 2.23
C PHE A 81 8.72 1.09 3.68
N GLY A 82 7.45 0.76 3.94
CA GLY A 82 7.01 0.25 5.23
C GLY A 82 5.63 0.75 5.61
N ARG A 83 5.44 0.95 6.92
CA ARG A 83 4.11 1.25 7.47
C ARG A 83 4.17 2.27 8.61
N VAL A 84 3.13 3.09 8.68
CA VAL A 84 2.76 3.85 9.86
C VAL A 84 1.67 3.07 10.59
N THR A 85 1.77 2.98 11.91
CA THR A 85 0.75 2.34 12.75
C THR A 85 0.17 3.38 13.68
N ILE A 86 -1.15 3.48 13.71
CA ILE A 86 -1.90 4.41 14.55
C ILE A 86 -2.70 3.57 15.53
N SER A 87 -2.45 3.75 16.83
CA SER A 87 -3.17 3.04 17.88
C SER A 87 -4.12 3.99 18.58
N PHE A 88 -5.38 3.58 18.71
CA PHE A 88 -6.40 4.32 19.43
C PHE A 88 -6.63 3.67 20.80
N ALA A 89 -6.53 4.47 21.86
CA ALA A 89 -6.90 4.00 23.19
C ALA A 89 -8.41 3.81 23.26
N ASP A 90 -8.83 2.75 23.96
CA ASP A 90 -10.23 2.47 24.29
C ASP A 90 -11.18 2.31 23.10
N LEU A 91 -10.66 1.95 21.92
CA LEU A 91 -11.46 1.59 20.75
C LEU A 91 -11.31 0.10 20.40
N ASP A 92 -12.43 -0.55 20.19
CA ASP A 92 -12.58 -1.87 19.58
C ASP A 92 -13.92 -1.99 18.82
N GLU A 93 -14.16 -3.14 18.21
CA GLU A 93 -15.39 -3.42 17.45
C GLU A 93 -16.69 -3.30 18.26
N SER A 94 -16.64 -3.47 19.58
CA SER A 94 -17.79 -3.33 20.47
C SER A 94 -18.09 -1.87 20.85
N THR A 95 -17.07 -1.00 20.81
CA THR A 95 -17.18 0.42 21.16
C THR A 95 -17.63 1.31 20.00
N VAL A 96 -17.55 0.81 18.76
CA VAL A 96 -17.85 1.58 17.55
C VAL A 96 -19.14 1.08 16.90
N SER A 97 -19.97 2.02 16.45
CA SER A 97 -21.12 1.73 15.61
C SER A 97 -21.15 2.67 14.40
N GLY A 98 -21.76 2.24 13.30
CA GLY A 98 -21.84 3.05 12.08
C GLY A 98 -20.49 3.26 11.39
N TYR A 99 -19.57 2.30 11.50
CA TYR A 99 -18.27 2.37 10.84
C TYR A 99 -18.43 2.48 9.31
N GLU A 100 -17.73 3.43 8.71
CA GLU A 100 -17.60 3.58 7.26
C GLU A 100 -16.19 4.03 6.89
N ARG A 101 -15.70 3.57 5.73
CA ARG A 101 -14.51 4.10 5.07
C ARG A 101 -14.75 4.22 3.58
N ALA A 102 -14.16 5.21 2.93
CA ALA A 102 -14.37 5.42 1.51
C ALA A 102 -13.19 6.09 0.80
N LEU A 103 -12.92 5.69 -0.42
CA LEU A 103 -12.05 6.45 -1.33
C LEU A 103 -12.90 7.27 -2.28
N ASP A 104 -12.83 8.59 -2.16
CA ASP A 104 -13.44 9.55 -3.07
C ASP A 104 -12.54 9.76 -4.29
N LEU A 105 -12.98 9.23 -5.43
CA LEU A 105 -12.21 9.25 -6.68
C LEU A 105 -12.21 10.61 -7.38
N ARG A 106 -13.10 11.54 -6.99
CA ARG A 106 -13.11 12.91 -7.56
C ARG A 106 -12.10 13.82 -6.88
N HIS A 107 -11.90 13.61 -5.59
CA HIS A 107 -11.06 14.47 -4.77
C HIS A 107 -9.74 13.81 -4.37
N ALA A 108 -9.55 12.52 -4.67
CA ALA A 108 -8.39 11.72 -4.29
C ALA A 108 -8.14 11.70 -2.77
N VAL A 109 -9.21 11.51 -2.00
CA VAL A 109 -9.20 11.45 -0.53
C VAL A 109 -9.76 10.12 -0.06
N ALA A 110 -9.06 9.47 0.86
CA ALA A 110 -9.47 8.26 1.56
C ALA A 110 -9.82 8.55 3.02
#